data_AF-A0A2I4BGB8-F1
#
_entry.id   AF-A0A2I4BGB8-F1
#
_cell.length_a   1.000
_cell.length_b   1.000
_cell.length_c   1.000
_cell.angle_alpha   90.00
_cell.angle_beta   90.00
_cell.angle_gamma   90.00
#
_symmetry.space_group_name_H-M   'P 1'
#
loop_
_entity.id
_entity.type
_entity.pdbx_description
1 polymer ?
#
loop_
_entity_poly.entity_id
_entity_poly.type
_entity_poly.pdbx_seq_one_letter_code
_entity_poly.pdbx_strand_id
1 'polypeptide(L)'
;MMIRPQEEDEVIHQQEGEEEAAVTAEMSEKIQNYRTAPFDARFPNTNQTRNCYQNYLDFHRCSKALSAKDQDPAPCEWYRRVYKSICPMDWVQRWDDQLEEGSFAGKI
;
A
#
# COMPACT_ATOMS: atom_id res chain seq x y z
N MET A 1 41.24 -17.97 0.63
CA MET A 1 40.12 -17.85 -0.31
C MET A 1 39.26 -16.70 0.16
N MET A 2 39.42 -15.52 -0.43
CA MET A 2 38.53 -14.39 -0.18
C MET A 2 37.40 -14.53 -1.19
N ILE A 3 36.24 -15.02 -0.75
CA ILE A 3 35.02 -14.99 -1.56
C ILE A 3 34.67 -13.51 -1.77
N ARG A 4 34.35 -13.13 -3.00
CA ARG A 4 34.31 -11.75 -3.48
C ARG A 4 32.99 -11.08 -3.03
N PRO A 5 33.02 -9.96 -2.29
CA PRO A 5 31.81 -9.31 -1.77
C PRO A 5 30.82 -8.81 -2.82
N GLN A 6 31.22 -8.75 -4.09
CA GLN A 6 30.36 -8.32 -5.19
C GLN A 6 29.38 -9.40 -5.65
N GLU A 7 29.67 -10.67 -5.37
CA GLU A 7 28.83 -11.81 -5.79
C GLU A 7 27.65 -12.02 -4.82
N GLU A 8 27.81 -11.61 -3.55
CA GLU A 8 26.75 -11.64 -2.54
C GLU A 8 25.72 -10.51 -2.74
N ASP A 9 26.16 -9.28 -3.05
CA ASP A 9 25.25 -8.16 -3.35
C ASP A 9 24.35 -8.43 -4.58
N GLU A 10 24.89 -9.09 -5.61
CA GLU A 10 24.15 -9.43 -6.83
C GLU A 10 23.08 -10.52 -6.57
N VAL A 11 23.37 -11.50 -5.71
CA VAL A 11 22.42 -12.54 -5.29
C VAL A 11 21.31 -11.96 -4.40
N ILE A 12 21.62 -10.99 -3.53
CA ILE A 12 20.63 -10.31 -2.68
C ILE A 12 19.64 -9.51 -3.55
N HIS A 13 20.12 -8.71 -4.50
CA HIS A 13 19.23 -7.95 -5.39
C HIS A 13 18.37 -8.85 -6.29
N GLN A 14 18.91 -10.00 -6.72
CA GLN A 14 18.14 -11.00 -7.45
C GLN A 14 17.02 -11.60 -6.59
N GLN A 15 17.28 -11.92 -5.32
CA GLN A 15 16.27 -12.44 -4.39
C GLN A 15 15.19 -11.38 -4.07
N GLU A 16 15.58 -10.12 -3.85
CA GLU A 16 14.63 -9.02 -3.59
C GLU A 16 13.69 -8.79 -4.78
N GLY A 17 14.20 -8.89 -6.02
CA GLY A 17 13.38 -8.77 -7.23
C GLY A 17 12.38 -9.92 -7.41
N GLU A 18 12.76 -11.15 -7.07
CA GLU A 18 11.86 -12.31 -7.12
C GLU A 18 10.75 -12.23 -6.05
N GLU A 19 11.07 -11.80 -4.83
CA GLU A 19 10.07 -11.57 -3.77
C GLU A 19 9.08 -10.45 -4.17
N GLU A 20 9.58 -9.34 -4.75
CA GLU A 20 8.73 -8.23 -5.19
C GLU A 20 7.76 -8.67 -6.32
N ALA A 21 8.25 -9.46 -7.27
CA ALA A 21 7.44 -10.05 -8.34
C ALA A 21 6.37 -11.01 -7.81
N ALA A 22 6.69 -11.82 -6.78
CA ALA A 22 5.72 -12.72 -6.16
C ALA A 22 4.62 -11.95 -5.42
N VAL A 23 4.99 -10.91 -4.66
CA VAL A 23 4.03 -10.08 -3.92
C VAL A 23 3.09 -9.32 -4.86
N THR A 24 3.61 -8.76 -5.95
CA THR A 24 2.80 -8.08 -6.98
C THR A 24 1.83 -9.03 -7.68
N ALA A 25 2.26 -10.26 -8.00
CA ALA A 25 1.41 -11.27 -8.63
C ALA A 25 0.24 -11.70 -7.73
N GLU A 26 0.51 -12.03 -6.46
CA GLU A 26 -0.54 -12.37 -5.50
C GLU A 26 -1.52 -11.23 -5.28
N MET A 27 -1.02 -9.99 -5.17
CA MET A 27 -1.88 -8.82 -4.99
C MET A 27 -2.77 -8.60 -6.22
N SER A 28 -2.21 -8.80 -7.41
CA SER A 28 -2.94 -8.66 -8.68
C SER A 28 -4.09 -9.66 -8.79
N GLU A 29 -3.90 -10.91 -8.39
CA GLU A 29 -4.98 -11.91 -8.37
C GLU A 29 -6.09 -11.52 -7.38
N LYS A 30 -5.73 -11.04 -6.17
CA LYS A 30 -6.70 -10.55 -5.18
C LYS A 30 -7.49 -9.36 -5.71
N ILE A 31 -6.84 -8.47 -6.46
CA ILE A 31 -7.49 -7.31 -7.09
C ILE A 31 -8.42 -7.74 -8.23
N GLN A 32 -8.06 -8.74 -9.04
CA GLN A 32 -8.90 -9.24 -10.13
C GLN A 32 -10.26 -9.78 -9.61
N ASN A 33 -10.24 -10.45 -8.46
CA ASN A 33 -11.44 -11.00 -7.83
C ASN A 33 -12.13 -10.04 -6.84
N TYR A 34 -11.66 -8.79 -6.76
CA TYR A 34 -12.18 -7.81 -5.81
C TYR A 34 -13.59 -7.34 -6.18
N ARG A 35 -14.53 -7.44 -5.23
CA ARG A 35 -15.89 -6.89 -5.37
C ARG A 35 -16.14 -5.71 -4.45
N THR A 36 -15.79 -5.85 -3.19
CA THR A 36 -15.92 -4.84 -2.13
C THR A 36 -14.91 -5.15 -1.03
N ALA A 37 -14.74 -4.23 -0.08
CA ALA A 37 -13.85 -4.43 1.05
C ALA A 37 -14.30 -5.66 1.87
N PRO A 38 -13.41 -6.63 2.13
CA PRO A 38 -13.75 -7.79 2.95
C PRO A 38 -13.89 -7.39 4.42
N PHE A 39 -14.39 -8.31 5.24
CA PHE A 39 -14.38 -8.15 6.69
C PHE A 39 -12.95 -8.05 7.22
N ASP A 40 -12.66 -7.00 8.00
CA ASP A 40 -11.38 -6.81 8.68
C ASP A 40 -11.57 -7.01 10.19
N ALA A 41 -10.96 -8.06 10.73
CA ALA A 41 -11.05 -8.41 12.15
C ALA A 41 -10.45 -7.34 13.08
N ARG A 42 -9.63 -6.41 12.58
CA ARG A 42 -9.12 -5.26 13.33
C ARG A 42 -10.20 -4.19 13.57
N PHE A 43 -11.25 -4.19 12.75
CA PHE A 43 -12.36 -3.23 12.79
C PHE A 43 -13.73 -3.96 12.81
N PRO A 44 -14.03 -4.77 13.85
CA PRO A 44 -15.19 -5.65 13.86
C PRO A 44 -16.52 -4.93 14.18
N ASN A 45 -16.45 -3.69 14.68
CA ASN A 45 -17.61 -2.95 15.16
C ASN A 45 -18.33 -2.20 14.03
N THR A 46 -19.58 -1.78 14.27
CA THR A 46 -20.37 -0.98 13.31
C THR A 46 -19.67 0.31 12.88
N ASN A 47 -18.90 0.95 13.76
CA ASN A 47 -18.16 2.16 13.41
C ASN A 47 -16.90 1.84 12.59
N GLN A 48 -16.98 2.07 11.28
CA GLN A 48 -15.91 1.80 10.30
C GLN A 48 -14.98 3.00 10.02
N THR A 49 -15.10 4.10 10.78
CA THR A 49 -14.30 5.32 10.60
C THR A 49 -12.79 5.02 10.60
N ARG A 50 -12.34 4.20 11.55
CA ARG A 50 -10.92 3.84 11.67
C ARG A 50 -10.45 2.91 10.54
N ASN A 51 -11.32 2.05 10.01
CA ASN A 51 -11.01 1.20 8.87
C ASN A 51 -10.75 2.05 7.62
N CYS A 52 -11.66 2.99 7.33
CA CYS A 52 -11.50 3.97 6.26
C CYS A 52 -10.18 4.74 6.39
N TYR A 53 -9.98 5.40 7.54
CA TYR A 53 -8.81 6.24 7.77
C TYR A 53 -7.49 5.46 7.70
N GLN A 54 -7.46 4.25 8.25
CA GLN A 54 -6.25 3.41 8.22
C GLN A 54 -5.88 3.02 6.79
N ASN A 55 -6.83 2.55 5.97
CA ASN A 55 -6.53 2.17 4.59
C ASN A 55 -6.13 3.36 3.71
N TYR A 56 -6.70 4.56 3.97
CA TYR A 56 -6.25 5.78 3.31
C TYR A 56 -4.78 6.06 3.63
N LEU A 57 -4.40 6.05 4.92
CA LEU A 57 -3.00 6.25 5.32
C LEU A 57 -2.07 5.17 4.76
N ASP A 58 -2.48 3.90 4.78
CA ASP A 58 -1.67 2.78 4.32
C ASP A 58 -1.38 2.89 2.82
N PHE A 59 -2.36 3.33 2.02
CA PHE A 59 -2.15 3.60 0.59
C PHE A 59 -1.07 4.67 0.38
N HIS A 60 -1.20 5.83 1.01
CA HIS A 60 -0.25 6.92 0.79
C HIS A 60 1.15 6.61 1.35
N ARG A 61 1.25 5.91 2.48
CA ARG A 61 2.52 5.45 3.04
C ARG A 61 3.20 4.43 2.13
N CYS A 62 2.44 3.45 1.65
CA CYS A 62 2.93 2.44 0.72
C CYS A 62 3.41 3.09 -0.57
N SER A 63 2.58 3.95 -1.17
CA SER A 63 2.92 4.66 -2.41
C SER A 63 4.18 5.51 -2.25
N LYS A 64 4.31 6.23 -1.14
CA LYS A 64 5.49 7.04 -0.83
C LYS A 64 6.75 6.18 -0.63
N ALA A 65 6.63 5.06 0.08
CA ALA A 65 7.74 4.15 0.33
C ALA A 65 8.26 3.48 -0.96
N LEU A 66 7.36 3.02 -1.83
CA LEU A 66 7.73 2.39 -3.11
C LEU A 66 8.24 3.42 -4.12
N SER A 67 7.63 4.61 -4.18
CA SER A 67 8.13 5.69 -5.06
C SER A 67 9.53 6.16 -4.65
N ALA A 68 9.86 6.15 -3.36
CA ALA A 68 11.20 6.51 -2.88
C ALA A 68 12.27 5.46 -3.22
N LYS A 69 11.86 4.25 -3.61
CA LYS A 69 12.73 3.14 -4.01
C LYS A 69 12.65 2.86 -5.52
N ASP A 70 11.94 3.68 -6.29
CA ASP A 70 11.65 3.45 -7.72
C ASP A 70 11.03 2.06 -8.01
N GLN A 71 10.22 1.55 -7.06
CA GLN A 71 9.54 0.25 -7.12
C GLN A 71 8.10 0.36 -7.65
N ASP A 72 7.54 -0.76 -8.11
CA ASP A 72 6.17 -0.80 -8.66
C ASP A 72 5.13 -0.51 -7.58
N PRO A 73 4.23 0.50 -7.73
CA PRO A 73 3.17 0.78 -6.77
C PRO A 73 2.02 -0.25 -6.76
N ALA A 74 2.00 -1.24 -7.65
CA ALA A 74 0.96 -2.27 -7.71
C ALA A 74 0.61 -2.94 -6.36
N PRO A 75 1.56 -3.21 -5.44
CA PRO A 75 1.23 -3.77 -4.12
C PRO A 75 0.34 -2.86 -3.27
N CYS A 76 0.39 -1.55 -3.48
CA CYS A 76 -0.41 -0.57 -2.73
C CYS A 76 -1.87 -0.50 -3.21
N GLU A 77 -2.17 -1.03 -4.39
CA GLU A 77 -3.49 -0.91 -5.04
C GLU A 77 -4.61 -1.56 -4.20
N TRP A 78 -4.29 -2.58 -3.40
CA TRP A 78 -5.23 -3.17 -2.46
C TRP A 78 -5.83 -2.13 -1.50
N TYR A 79 -4.96 -1.35 -0.83
CA TYR A 79 -5.39 -0.30 0.10
C TYR A 79 -6.24 0.74 -0.62
N ARG A 80 -5.88 1.07 -1.86
CA ARG A 80 -6.63 2.00 -2.71
C ARG A 80 -8.06 1.52 -2.95
N ARG A 81 -8.23 0.24 -3.30
CA ARG A 81 -9.55 -0.37 -3.52
C ARG A 81 -10.37 -0.39 -2.24
N VAL A 82 -9.75 -0.72 -1.10
CA VAL A 82 -10.43 -0.79 0.19
C VAL A 82 -10.91 0.58 0.62
N TYR A 83 -10.05 1.62 0.71
CA TYR A 83 -10.50 2.93 1.21
C TYR A 83 -11.53 3.55 0.27
N LYS A 84 -11.42 3.38 -1.06
CA LYS A 84 -12.43 3.86 -2.01
C LYS A 84 -13.79 3.18 -1.87
N SER A 85 -13.82 1.96 -1.31
CA SER A 85 -15.08 1.22 -1.11
C SER A 85 -15.79 1.59 0.21
N ILE A 86 -15.05 2.03 1.23
CA ILE A 86 -15.60 2.25 2.58
C ILE A 86 -15.60 3.70 3.04
N CYS A 87 -14.76 4.56 2.45
CA CYS A 87 -14.68 5.95 2.84
C CYS A 87 -15.76 6.80 2.14
N PRO A 88 -16.38 7.74 2.86
CA PRO A 88 -17.15 8.80 2.22
C PRO A 88 -16.29 9.60 1.26
N MET A 89 -16.79 9.89 0.05
CA MET A 89 -16.05 10.66 -0.96
C MET A 89 -15.62 12.04 -0.44
N ASP A 90 -16.49 12.72 0.32
CA ASP A 90 -16.19 14.02 0.93
C ASP A 90 -14.99 13.98 1.87
N TRP A 91 -14.76 12.86 2.57
CA TRP A 91 -13.60 12.72 3.46
C TRP A 91 -12.32 12.55 2.66
N VAL A 92 -12.36 11.69 1.64
CA VAL A 92 -11.21 11.44 0.75
C VAL A 92 -10.80 12.74 0.07
N GLN A 93 -11.76 13.47 -0.53
CA GLN A 93 -11.47 14.72 -1.22
C GLN A 93 -10.83 15.75 -0.28
N ARG A 94 -11.37 15.93 0.94
CA ARG A 94 -10.80 16.86 1.91
C ARG A 94 -9.39 16.46 2.36
N TRP A 95 -9.13 15.17 2.50
CA TRP A 95 -7.80 14.69 2.85
C TRP A 95 -6.83 14.83 1.68
N ASP A 96 -7.27 14.60 0.45
CA ASP A 96 -6.49 14.82 -0.78
C ASP A 96 -6.09 16.30 -0.88
N ASP A 97 -7.04 17.23 -0.72
CA ASP A 97 -6.78 18.68 -0.71
C ASP A 97 -5.75 19.06 0.38
N GLN A 98 -5.89 18.49 1.58
CA GLN A 98 -4.93 18.71 2.68
C GLN A 98 -3.53 18.16 2.39
N LEU A 99 -3.42 17.07 1.61
CA LEU A 99 -2.12 16.54 1.19
C LEU A 99 -1.45 17.45 0.17
N GLU A 100 -2.21 17.96 -0.79
CA GLU A 100 -1.70 18.91 -1.79
C GLU A 100 -1.24 20.22 -1.15
N GLU A 101 -1.98 20.70 -0.13
CA GLU A 101 -1.63 21.90 0.64
C GLU A 101 -0.52 21.68 1.67
N GLY A 102 -0.15 20.42 1.97
CA GLY A 102 0.77 20.08 3.05
C GLY A 102 0.23 20.33 4.47
N SER A 103 -1.09 20.45 4.61
CA SER A 103 -1.81 20.72 5.87
C SER A 103 -2.40 19.46 6.53
N PHE A 104 -2.24 18.29 5.90
CA PHE A 104 -2.76 17.02 6.42
C PHE A 104 -2.15 16.63 7.77
N ALA A 105 -2.99 16.38 8.77
CA ALA A 105 -2.55 16.09 10.14
C ALA A 105 -2.00 14.66 10.33
N GLY A 106 -2.31 13.73 9.42
CA GLY A 106 -1.86 12.35 9.51
C GLY A 106 -0.41 12.17 9.04
N LYS A 107 0.34 11.29 9.70
CA LYS A 107 1.72 10.98 9.29
C LYS A 107 1.73 10.01 8.11
N ILE A 108 2.25 10.47 6.96
CA ILE A 108 2.46 9.70 5.72
C ILE A 108 3.94 9.61 5.39
#